data_AF-A0A7J7RFK9-F1
#
_entry.id   AF-A0A7J7RFK9-F1
#
_cell.length_a   1.000
_cell.length_b   1.000
_cell.length_c   1.000
_cell.angle_alpha   90.00
_cell.angle_beta   90.00
_cell.angle_gamma   90.00
#
_symmetry.space_group_name_H-M   'P 1'
#
loop_
_entity.id
_entity.type
_entity.pdbx_description
1 polymer ?
#
loop_
_entity_poly.entity_id
_entity_poly.type
_entity_poly.pdbx_seq_one_letter_code
_entity_poly.pdbx_strand_id
1 'polypeptide(L)'
;MLQQVAPPKGLEPAKLVSSSCSLQKILQCSCSFHGVPAPSVQWWLEGDILGIDNPQVTSTILAPWSNTTISLTEMPDMSTPLLCEGKNDYGNHAMNIILMSIKSPLATQSFISGLFQGLVYGVIATTVLFLCLIPLIVNHIKRTLSKKIAVIKAEMSPSEPNMALNPEEPGKSTIMLSSGSQRVDTA
;
A
#
# COMPACT_ATOMS: atom_id res chain seq x y z
N MET A 1 19.08 12.72 -49.10
CA MET A 1 20.28 12.31 -48.34
C MET A 1 20.93 13.58 -47.82
N LEU A 2 20.80 13.90 -46.53
CA LEU A 2 21.52 15.05 -45.95
C LEU A 2 23.01 14.69 -45.95
N GLN A 3 23.80 15.36 -46.77
CA GLN A 3 25.24 15.15 -46.84
C GLN A 3 25.86 15.72 -45.57
N GLN A 4 26.29 14.84 -44.67
CA GLN A 4 27.02 15.23 -43.47
C GLN A 4 28.43 15.62 -43.90
N VAL A 5 28.64 16.91 -44.17
CA VAL A 5 29.94 17.46 -44.54
C VAL A 5 30.87 17.26 -43.35
N ALA A 6 31.93 16.48 -43.54
CA ALA A 6 32.97 16.32 -42.53
C ALA A 6 33.61 17.70 -42.27
N PRO A 7 33.76 18.12 -41.00
CA PRO A 7 34.36 19.41 -40.71
C PRO A 7 35.82 19.47 -41.23
N PRO A 8 36.32 20.66 -41.59
CA PRO A 8 37.74 20.83 -41.91
C PRO A 8 38.63 20.43 -40.72
N LYS A 9 39.88 20.07 -40.99
CA LYS A 9 40.84 19.64 -39.95
C LYS A 9 40.93 20.69 -38.83
N GLY A 10 40.78 20.24 -37.58
CA GLY A 10 40.82 21.11 -36.39
C GLY A 10 39.49 21.72 -35.99
N LEU A 11 38.40 21.42 -36.72
CA LEU A 11 37.04 21.80 -36.37
C LEU A 11 36.24 20.57 -35.99
N GLU A 12 35.34 20.73 -35.03
CA GLU A 12 34.57 19.63 -34.47
C GLU A 12 33.12 20.06 -34.26
N PRO A 13 32.15 19.24 -34.70
CA PRO A 13 30.74 19.55 -34.50
C PRO A 13 30.40 19.45 -33.00
N ALA A 14 29.37 20.18 -32.58
CA ALA A 14 28.89 20.11 -31.20
C ALA A 14 28.55 18.67 -30.80
N LYS A 15 29.14 18.18 -29.71
CA LYS A 15 28.88 16.87 -29.14
C LYS A 15 28.59 16.98 -27.66
N LEU A 16 27.48 16.36 -27.23
CA LEU A 16 27.20 16.17 -25.82
C LEU A 16 28.27 15.25 -25.22
N VAL A 17 28.87 15.68 -24.11
CA VAL A 17 29.86 14.92 -23.35
C VAL A 17 29.21 14.28 -22.14
N SER A 18 28.38 15.04 -21.43
CA SER A 18 27.68 14.55 -20.24
C SER A 18 26.38 15.32 -20.01
N SER A 19 25.45 14.64 -19.34
CA SER A 19 24.20 15.22 -18.85
C SER A 19 23.85 14.59 -17.50
N SER A 20 23.42 15.39 -16.54
CA SER A 20 22.98 14.88 -15.23
C SER A 20 21.84 15.72 -14.67
N CYS A 21 20.96 15.08 -13.91
CA CYS A 21 19.85 15.75 -13.23
C CYS A 21 19.72 15.26 -11.80
N SER A 22 19.41 16.18 -10.90
CA SER A 22 19.24 15.93 -9.48
C SER A 22 18.00 16.66 -9.00
N LEU A 23 17.16 15.95 -8.24
CA LEU A 23 15.94 16.49 -7.65
C LEU A 23 16.12 16.56 -6.13
N GLN A 24 16.21 17.76 -5.59
CA GLN A 24 16.17 18.01 -4.14
C GLN A 24 14.97 18.90 -3.81
N LYS A 25 15.19 20.18 -3.47
CA LYS A 25 14.13 21.18 -3.27
C LYS A 25 13.64 21.76 -4.59
N ILE A 26 14.57 21.83 -5.55
CA ILE A 26 14.38 22.28 -6.92
C ILE A 26 14.97 21.20 -7.83
N LEU A 27 14.55 21.18 -9.09
CA LEU A 27 15.18 20.35 -10.10
C LEU A 27 16.41 21.08 -10.63
N GLN A 28 17.56 20.43 -10.58
CA GLN A 28 18.78 20.93 -11.19
C GLN A 28 19.29 19.94 -12.24
N CYS A 29 19.41 20.40 -13.48
CA CYS A 29 19.96 19.62 -14.59
C CYS A 29 21.18 20.33 -15.19
N SER A 30 22.16 19.56 -15.65
CA SER A 30 23.36 20.08 -16.30
C SER A 30 23.65 19.35 -17.59
N CYS A 31 24.19 20.08 -18.56
CA CYS A 31 24.73 19.54 -19.80
C CYS A 31 26.13 20.10 -20.05
N SER A 32 27.01 19.22 -20.52
CA SER A 32 28.33 19.59 -21.00
C SER A 32 28.46 19.22 -22.46
N PHE A 33 28.92 20.18 -23.26
CA PHE A 33 29.20 20.00 -24.68
C PHE A 33 30.66 20.33 -25.00
N HIS A 34 31.18 19.62 -25.98
CA HIS A 34 32.46 19.89 -26.61
C HIS A 34 32.25 20.22 -28.09
N GLY A 35 33.01 21.18 -28.61
CA GLY A 35 33.02 21.49 -30.03
C GLY A 35 34.04 22.57 -30.35
N VAL A 36 34.50 22.60 -31.60
CA VAL A 36 35.41 23.63 -32.09
C VAL A 36 34.79 24.24 -33.34
N PRO A 37 34.26 25.49 -33.28
CA PRO A 37 34.18 26.41 -32.13
C PRO A 37 33.28 25.92 -30.98
N ALA A 38 33.48 26.53 -29.81
CA ALA A 38 32.74 26.20 -28.59
C ALA A 38 31.23 26.31 -28.83
N PRO A 39 30.44 25.28 -28.45
CA PRO A 39 29.03 25.25 -28.75
C PRO A 39 28.23 26.23 -27.88
N SER A 40 27.28 26.91 -28.50
CA SER A 40 26.19 27.59 -27.81
C SER A 40 25.18 26.57 -27.33
N VAL A 41 24.71 26.66 -26.09
CA VAL A 41 23.75 25.69 -25.53
C VAL A 41 22.45 26.39 -25.18
N GLN A 42 21.33 25.79 -25.57
CA GLN A 42 19.98 26.27 -25.30
C GLN A 42 19.15 25.18 -24.61
N TRP A 43 18.31 25.62 -23.69
CA TRP A 43 17.34 24.76 -23.01
C TRP A 43 15.96 24.98 -23.60
N TRP A 44 15.20 23.89 -23.69
CA TRP A 44 13.84 23.88 -24.19
C TRP A 44 12.97 23.12 -23.18
N LEU A 45 11.85 23.73 -22.81
CA LEU A 45 10.86 23.12 -21.94
C LEU A 45 9.50 23.22 -22.63
N GLU A 46 8.81 22.10 -22.82
CA GLU A 46 7.52 22.05 -23.55
C GLU A 46 7.58 22.57 -25.00
N GLY A 47 8.79 22.65 -25.57
CA GLY A 47 9.02 23.22 -26.90
C GLY A 47 9.30 24.72 -26.90
N ASP A 48 9.23 25.38 -25.73
CA ASP A 48 9.59 26.79 -25.57
C ASP A 48 11.05 26.95 -25.14
N ILE A 49 11.73 27.93 -25.74
CA ILE A 49 13.13 28.23 -25.46
C ILE A 49 13.22 28.92 -24.10
N LEU A 50 13.97 28.31 -23.19
CA LEU A 50 14.44 28.98 -21.99
C LEU A 50 15.70 29.76 -22.38
N GLY A 51 15.50 31.04 -22.70
CA GLY A 51 16.57 31.99 -23.03
C GLY A 51 17.77 31.94 -22.06
N ILE A 52 18.95 32.26 -22.58
CA ILE A 52 20.23 32.25 -21.84
C ILE A 52 20.23 33.23 -20.66
N ASP A 53 19.44 34.31 -20.76
CA ASP A 53 19.29 35.33 -19.71
C ASP A 53 18.24 34.97 -18.65
N ASN A 54 17.67 33.76 -18.70
CA ASN A 54 16.82 33.31 -17.62
C ASN A 54 17.64 33.19 -16.35
N PRO A 55 17.19 33.77 -15.22
CA PRO A 55 17.89 33.63 -13.93
C PRO A 55 17.94 32.18 -13.43
N GLN A 56 17.14 31.31 -14.05
CA GLN A 56 17.11 29.86 -13.80
C GLN A 56 18.20 29.10 -14.58
N VAL A 57 18.84 29.71 -15.57
CA VAL A 57 19.87 29.11 -16.43
C VAL A 57 21.23 29.75 -16.13
N THR A 58 22.22 28.92 -15.84
CA THR A 58 23.61 29.32 -15.64
C THR A 58 24.46 28.67 -16.72
N SER A 59 25.03 29.49 -17.61
CA SER A 59 25.86 29.02 -18.72
C SER A 59 27.29 29.53 -18.60
N THR A 60 28.24 28.63 -18.77
CA THR A 60 29.68 28.87 -18.67
C THR A 60 30.35 28.29 -19.90
N ILE A 61 30.91 29.18 -20.74
CA ILE A 61 31.61 28.78 -21.97
C ILE A 61 33.11 28.95 -21.73
N LEU A 62 33.84 27.83 -21.73
CA LEU A 62 35.30 27.77 -21.71
C LEU A 62 35.75 27.01 -22.94
N ALA A 63 35.92 27.71 -24.06
CA ALA A 63 36.26 27.09 -25.34
C ALA A 63 37.41 26.08 -25.20
N PRO A 64 37.27 24.84 -25.73
CA PRO A 64 36.21 24.33 -26.62
C PRO A 64 34.96 23.77 -25.91
N TRP A 65 34.83 23.97 -24.61
CA TRP A 65 33.76 23.42 -23.77
C TRP A 65 32.65 24.44 -23.52
N SER A 66 31.44 23.92 -23.34
CA SER A 66 30.28 24.69 -22.92
C SER A 66 29.50 23.90 -21.89
N ASN A 67 29.34 24.48 -20.70
CA ASN A 67 28.60 23.89 -19.59
C ASN A 67 27.41 24.77 -19.27
N THR A 68 26.23 24.19 -19.24
CA THR A 68 25.01 24.88 -18.84
C THR A 68 24.30 24.10 -17.77
N THR A 69 23.71 24.80 -16.82
CA THR A 69 22.92 24.25 -15.73
C THR A 69 21.60 24.99 -15.69
N ILE A 70 20.51 24.26 -15.54
CA ILE A 70 19.18 24.79 -15.34
C ILE A 70 18.64 24.39 -13.98
N SER A 71 18.02 25.34 -13.29
CA SER A 71 17.44 25.20 -11.96
C SER A 71 15.96 25.59 -12.00
N LEU A 72 15.07 24.59 -12.03
CA LEU A 72 13.62 24.79 -12.05
C LEU A 72 13.04 24.67 -10.64
N THR A 73 12.39 25.74 -10.18
CA THR A 73 11.75 25.76 -8.84
C THR A 73 10.46 24.96 -8.82
N GLU A 74 9.69 25.04 -9.90
CA GLU A 74 8.51 24.23 -10.12
C GLU A 74 8.87 23.00 -10.94
N MET A 75 8.40 21.84 -10.51
CA MET A 75 8.61 20.59 -11.24
C MET A 75 7.67 20.62 -12.45
N PRO A 76 8.18 20.54 -13.69
CA PRO A 76 7.32 20.39 -14.87
C PRO A 76 6.48 19.12 -14.77
N ASP A 77 5.38 19.09 -15.53
CA ASP A 77 4.44 17.98 -15.53
C ASP A 77 5.13 16.65 -15.85
N MET A 78 4.53 15.57 -15.34
CA MET A 78 4.99 14.21 -15.64
C MET A 78 5.04 14.03 -17.16
N SER A 79 6.17 13.54 -17.68
CA SER A 79 6.45 13.36 -19.11
C SER A 79 6.76 14.62 -19.92
N THR A 80 6.79 15.81 -19.32
CA THR A 80 7.28 17.01 -20.01
C THR A 80 8.76 16.85 -20.37
N PRO A 81 9.13 16.91 -21.67
CA PRO A 81 10.52 16.77 -22.08
C PRO A 81 11.29 18.06 -21.80
N LEU A 82 12.38 17.94 -21.04
CA LEU A 82 13.38 18.99 -20.91
C LEU A 82 14.50 18.68 -21.92
N LEU A 83 14.65 19.51 -22.95
CA LEU A 83 15.62 19.31 -24.01
C LEU A 83 16.78 20.29 -23.86
N CYS A 84 17.98 19.77 -24.06
CA CYS A 84 19.22 20.52 -24.00
C CYS A 84 19.93 20.39 -25.35
N GLU A 85 20.03 21.49 -26.10
CA GLU A 85 20.61 21.51 -27.44
C GLU A 85 21.91 22.32 -27.47
N GLY A 86 23.00 21.67 -27.84
CA GLY A 86 24.28 22.32 -28.13
C GLY A 86 24.48 22.48 -29.64
N LYS A 87 24.82 23.69 -30.10
CA LYS A 87 25.01 24.03 -31.51
C LYS A 87 26.28 24.85 -31.74
N ASN A 88 27.00 24.49 -32.79
CA ASN A 88 28.04 25.32 -33.40
C ASN A 88 27.88 25.35 -34.94
N ASP A 89 28.79 26.05 -35.63
CA ASP A 89 28.73 26.24 -37.08
C ASP A 89 28.80 24.94 -37.88
N TYR A 90 29.27 23.85 -37.27
CA TYR A 90 29.53 22.57 -37.91
C TYR A 90 28.53 21.48 -37.54
N GLY A 91 27.65 21.73 -36.57
CA GLY A 91 26.60 20.79 -36.20
C GLY A 91 25.90 21.13 -34.89
N ASN A 92 24.83 20.40 -34.62
CA ASN A 92 24.13 20.41 -33.36
C ASN A 92 24.01 18.99 -32.80
N HIS A 93 23.80 18.91 -31.50
CA HIS A 93 23.45 17.69 -30.80
C HIS A 93 22.50 18.07 -29.67
N ALA A 94 21.39 17.35 -29.55
CA ALA A 94 20.40 17.59 -28.52
C ALA A 94 20.18 16.34 -27.66
N MET A 95 19.89 16.56 -26.37
CA MET A 95 19.61 15.52 -25.39
C MET A 95 18.26 15.77 -24.75
N ASN A 96 17.38 14.76 -24.81
CA ASN A 96 16.08 14.81 -24.15
C ASN A 96 16.19 14.22 -22.75
N ILE A 97 15.81 15.00 -21.75
CA ILE A 97 15.78 14.65 -20.35
C ILE A 97 14.31 14.49 -19.97
N ILE A 98 13.86 13.25 -19.84
CA ILE A 98 12.49 12.95 -19.41
C ILE A 98 12.48 12.82 -17.90
N LEU A 99 11.68 13.66 -17.25
CA LEU A 99 11.50 13.61 -15.82
C LEU A 99 10.42 12.59 -15.43
N MET A 100 10.86 11.54 -14.76
CA MET A 100 9.98 10.58 -14.10
C MET A 100 9.87 11.01 -12.65
N SER A 101 8.83 11.77 -12.30
CA SER A 101 8.62 12.08 -10.89
C SER A 101 8.06 10.84 -10.18
N ILE A 102 8.74 10.42 -9.11
CA ILE A 102 8.27 9.38 -8.17
C ILE A 102 7.24 10.01 -7.22
N LYS A 103 6.47 10.99 -7.68
CA LYS A 103 5.23 11.35 -7.01
C LYS A 103 4.25 10.27 -7.41
N SER A 104 4.28 9.20 -6.63
CA SER A 104 3.40 8.07 -6.77
C SER A 104 1.97 8.60 -7.01
N PRO A 105 1.32 8.17 -8.11
CA PRO A 105 0.05 8.75 -8.48
C PRO A 105 -0.92 8.55 -7.32
N LEU A 106 -1.83 9.50 -7.17
CA LEU A 106 -2.94 9.55 -6.22
C LEU A 106 -3.61 8.18 -5.93
N ALA A 107 -3.50 7.23 -6.88
CA ALA A 107 -3.83 5.81 -6.74
C ALA A 107 -3.21 5.12 -5.49
N THR A 108 -2.00 5.46 -5.07
CA THR A 108 -1.36 4.80 -3.90
C THR A 108 -2.01 5.22 -2.59
N GLN A 109 -2.42 6.49 -2.45
CA GLN A 109 -3.13 6.98 -1.27
C GLN A 109 -4.50 6.29 -1.13
N SER A 110 -5.25 6.21 -2.22
CA SER A 110 -6.57 5.56 -2.24
C SER A 110 -6.47 4.05 -2.02
N PHE A 111 -5.47 3.39 -2.60
CA PHE A 111 -5.24 1.94 -2.41
C PHE A 111 -4.83 1.61 -0.98
N ILE A 112 -3.92 2.38 -0.38
CA ILE A 112 -3.48 2.19 1.01
C ILE A 112 -4.65 2.42 1.97
N SER A 113 -5.45 3.48 1.75
CA SER A 113 -6.65 3.74 2.56
C SER A 113 -7.67 2.59 2.46
N GLY A 114 -7.91 2.07 1.26
CA GLY A 114 -8.78 0.91 1.04
C GLY A 114 -8.25 -0.36 1.72
N LEU A 115 -6.94 -0.57 1.75
CA LEU A 115 -6.32 -1.71 2.42
C LEU A 115 -6.50 -1.65 3.95
N PHE A 116 -6.30 -0.48 4.55
CA PHE A 116 -6.51 -0.28 5.99
C PHE A 116 -7.99 -0.43 6.36
N GLN A 117 -8.90 0.14 5.58
CA GLN A 117 -10.34 -0.04 5.78
C GLN A 117 -10.72 -1.52 5.66
N GLY A 118 -10.25 -2.21 4.61
CA GLY A 118 -10.49 -3.64 4.42
C GLY A 118 -10.00 -4.48 5.59
N LEU A 119 -8.83 -4.18 6.15
CA LEU A 119 -8.30 -4.87 7.33
C LEU A 119 -9.21 -4.67 8.56
N VAL A 120 -9.61 -3.43 8.84
CA VAL A 120 -10.45 -3.12 10.01
C VAL A 120 -11.82 -3.79 9.90
N TYR A 121 -12.50 -3.64 8.75
CA TYR A 121 -13.81 -4.28 8.54
C TYR A 121 -13.71 -5.80 8.51
N GLY A 122 -12.61 -6.36 7.97
CA GLY A 122 -12.33 -7.79 7.99
C GLY A 122 -12.19 -8.34 9.41
N VAL A 123 -11.44 -7.66 10.28
CA VAL A 123 -11.27 -8.06 11.69
C VAL A 123 -12.60 -8.00 12.45
N ILE A 124 -13.40 -6.95 12.23
CA ILE A 124 -14.71 -6.82 12.86
C ILE A 124 -15.66 -7.94 12.40
N ALA A 125 -15.79 -8.16 11.09
CA ALA A 125 -16.69 -9.15 10.53
C ALA A 125 -16.33 -10.58 10.98
N THR A 126 -15.02 -10.90 10.98
CA THR A 126 -14.55 -12.21 11.46
C THR A 126 -14.84 -12.42 12.93
N THR A 127 -14.59 -11.40 13.78
CA THR A 127 -14.88 -11.48 15.21
C THR A 127 -16.38 -11.71 15.47
N VAL A 128 -17.26 -10.95 14.81
CA VAL A 128 -18.72 -11.12 14.95
C VAL A 128 -19.15 -12.51 14.47
N LEU A 129 -18.62 -12.99 13.35
CA LEU A 129 -18.93 -14.32 12.82
C LEU A 129 -18.57 -15.41 13.84
N PHE A 130 -17.37 -15.36 14.42
CA PHE A 130 -16.98 -16.33 15.46
C PHE A 130 -17.85 -16.23 16.71
N LEU A 131 -18.15 -15.01 17.17
CA LEU A 131 -19.06 -14.79 18.31
C LEU A 131 -20.46 -15.34 18.07
N CYS A 132 -20.95 -15.32 16.82
CA CYS A 132 -22.25 -15.90 16.48
C CYS A 132 -22.20 -17.43 16.31
N LEU A 133 -21.17 -17.97 15.67
CA LEU A 133 -21.09 -19.40 15.36
C LEU A 133 -20.78 -20.26 16.58
N ILE A 134 -19.89 -19.82 17.48
CA ILE A 134 -19.51 -20.59 18.68
C ILE A 134 -20.74 -20.99 19.54
N PRO A 135 -21.64 -20.08 19.96
CA PRO A 135 -22.80 -20.46 20.77
C PRO A 135 -23.78 -21.35 20.02
N LEU A 136 -23.93 -21.18 18.70
CA LEU A 136 -24.78 -22.06 17.87
C LEU A 136 -24.23 -23.48 17.82
N ILE A 137 -22.91 -23.63 17.61
CA ILE A 137 -22.22 -24.91 17.60
C ILE A 137 -22.34 -25.58 18.98
N VAL A 138 -22.06 -24.86 20.07
CA VAL A 138 -22.18 -25.38 21.44
C VAL A 138 -23.62 -25.83 21.75
N ASN A 139 -24.63 -25.03 21.36
CA ASN A 139 -26.03 -25.39 21.56
C ASN A 139 -26.43 -26.63 20.73
N HIS A 140 -25.94 -26.73 19.49
CA HIS A 140 -26.18 -27.89 18.64
C HIS A 140 -25.55 -29.17 19.23
N ILE A 141 -24.31 -29.09 19.71
CA ILE A 141 -23.62 -30.19 20.37
C ILE A 141 -24.37 -30.61 21.65
N LYS A 142 -24.75 -29.66 22.51
CA LYS A 142 -25.52 -29.93 23.73
C LYS A 142 -26.84 -30.64 23.41
N ARG A 143 -27.61 -30.13 22.45
CA ARG A 143 -28.87 -30.77 22.00
C ARG A 143 -28.64 -32.19 21.47
N THR A 144 -27.58 -32.40 20.72
CA THR A 144 -27.24 -33.73 20.17
C THR A 144 -26.87 -34.71 21.27
N LEU A 145 -26.10 -34.27 22.28
CA LEU A 145 -25.74 -35.09 23.44
C LEU A 145 -26.96 -35.41 24.31
N SER A 146 -27.81 -34.42 24.61
CA SER A 146 -29.04 -34.65 25.38
C SER A 146 -29.98 -35.64 24.68
N LYS A 147 -30.11 -35.58 23.35
CA LYS A 147 -30.89 -36.54 22.57
C LYS A 147 -30.30 -37.95 22.65
N LYS A 148 -28.98 -38.11 22.49
CA LYS A 148 -28.32 -39.43 22.60
C LYS A 148 -28.47 -40.04 24.00
N ILE A 149 -28.32 -39.23 25.05
CA ILE A 149 -28.49 -39.68 26.45
C ILE A 149 -29.95 -40.11 26.71
N ALA A 150 -30.94 -39.37 26.18
CA ALA A 150 -32.35 -39.72 26.33
C ALA A 150 -32.72 -41.03 25.62
N VAL A 151 -32.15 -41.30 24.45
CA VAL A 151 -32.35 -42.56 23.71
C VAL A 151 -31.75 -43.75 24.47
N ILE A 152 -30.51 -43.63 24.97
CA ILE A 152 -29.86 -44.68 25.78
C ILE A 152 -30.67 -44.94 27.06
N LYS A 153 -31.19 -43.90 27.72
CA LYS A 153 -32.01 -44.03 28.92
C LYS A 153 -33.37 -44.68 28.65
N ALA A 154 -33.97 -44.43 27.49
CA ALA A 154 -35.24 -45.04 27.08
C ALA A 154 -35.08 -46.53 26.71
N GLU A 155 -33.94 -46.92 26.14
CA GLU A 155 -33.64 -48.32 25.83
C GLU A 155 -33.36 -49.17 27.09
N MET A 156 -32.98 -48.51 28.19
CA MET A 156 -32.59 -49.16 29.45
C MET A 156 -33.71 -49.21 30.50
N SER A 157 -34.95 -48.83 30.14
CA SER A 157 -36.13 -48.89 31.02
C SER A 157 -36.77 -50.29 31.01
N PRO A 158 -36.89 -50.99 32.15
CA PRO A 158 -37.48 -52.32 32.23
C PRO A 158 -38.98 -52.33 31.93
N SER A 159 -39.44 -53.31 31.15
CA SER A 159 -40.83 -53.75 31.08
C SER A 159 -41.29 -54.27 32.45
N GLU A 160 -42.35 -53.69 32.99
CA GLU A 160 -42.92 -54.02 34.30
C GLU A 160 -43.65 -55.38 34.26
N PRO A 161 -43.41 -56.31 35.20
CA PRO A 161 -44.12 -57.57 35.30
C PRO A 161 -45.42 -57.39 36.12
N ASN A 162 -46.57 -57.67 35.52
CA ASN A 162 -47.86 -57.65 36.20
C ASN A 162 -47.99 -58.87 37.13
N MET A 163 -48.10 -58.66 38.44
CA MET A 163 -48.42 -59.69 39.44
C MET A 163 -49.90 -59.55 39.86
N ALA A 164 -50.63 -60.66 39.93
CA ALA A 164 -52.04 -60.71 40.32
C ALA A 164 -52.22 -61.17 41.78
N LEU A 165 -53.06 -60.41 42.53
CA LEU A 165 -53.97 -60.75 43.66
C LEU A 165 -53.41 -61.57 44.86
N ASN A 166 -53.68 -61.33 46.15
CA ASN A 166 -54.38 -60.35 47.02
C ASN A 166 -54.12 -60.80 48.50
N PRO A 167 -54.87 -60.38 49.54
CA PRO A 167 -54.71 -59.23 50.46
C PRO A 167 -54.21 -59.58 51.88
N GLU A 168 -53.74 -58.59 52.66
CA GLU A 168 -54.45 -58.12 53.87
C GLU A 168 -53.81 -56.84 54.44
N GLU A 169 -54.69 -55.93 54.85
CA GLU A 169 -54.46 -54.69 55.63
C GLU A 169 -54.10 -55.05 57.10
N PRO A 170 -54.03 -54.11 58.09
CA PRO A 170 -54.04 -52.65 58.06
C PRO A 170 -52.95 -51.98 58.93
N GLY A 171 -52.78 -50.67 58.73
CA GLY A 171 -52.97 -49.79 59.87
C GLY A 171 -51.77 -49.01 60.42
N LYS A 172 -51.90 -47.69 60.25
CA LYS A 172 -51.73 -46.67 61.32
C LYS A 172 -50.30 -46.33 61.76
N SER A 173 -49.85 -45.12 61.41
CA SER A 173 -49.85 -43.97 62.34
C SER A 173 -49.01 -42.81 61.81
N THR A 174 -49.55 -41.62 61.99
CA THR A 174 -49.10 -40.29 61.58
C THR A 174 -47.97 -39.73 62.47
N ILE A 175 -47.27 -38.71 61.94
CA ILE A 175 -46.53 -37.58 62.60
C ILE A 175 -45.04 -37.84 62.96
N MET A 176 -44.10 -37.07 62.37
CA MET A 176 -43.52 -35.86 62.98
C MET A 176 -42.39 -35.21 62.14
N LEU A 177 -42.38 -33.87 62.16
CA LEU A 177 -41.43 -32.94 61.57
C LEU A 177 -40.39 -32.47 62.63
N SER A 178 -39.28 -31.87 62.17
CA SER A 178 -38.35 -30.96 62.89
C SER A 178 -37.13 -31.62 63.55
N SER A 179 -35.93 -31.04 63.66
CA SER A 179 -35.46 -29.64 63.49
C SER A 179 -33.95 -29.63 63.22
N GLY A 180 -33.47 -28.64 62.49
CA GLY A 180 -32.05 -28.24 62.45
C GLY A 180 -31.65 -27.41 63.68
N SER A 181 -30.37 -27.45 64.03
CA SER A 181 -29.74 -26.71 65.14
C SER A 181 -28.57 -25.90 64.58
N GLN A 182 -28.52 -24.60 64.88
CA GLN A 182 -27.26 -23.86 64.92
C GLN A 182 -27.32 -22.78 66.00
N ARG A 183 -26.23 -22.73 66.77
CA ARG A 183 -25.99 -22.01 68.02
C ARG A 183 -24.95 -20.93 67.74
N VAL A 184 -25.16 -19.70 68.21
CA VAL A 184 -24.11 -18.72 68.49
C VAL A 184 -24.55 -17.91 69.72
N ASP A 185 -23.71 -17.95 70.75
CA ASP A 185 -23.85 -17.25 72.03
C ASP A 185 -23.17 -15.87 71.99
N THR A 186 -23.61 -14.93 72.83
CA THR A 186 -22.83 -13.74 73.25
C THR A 186 -23.19 -13.38 74.69
N ALA A 187 -22.21 -13.54 75.59
CA ALA A 187 -21.82 -12.69 76.74
C ALA A 187 -21.13 -13.56 77.80
#